data_AF-A0A2U8VWR6-F1
#
_entry.id   AF-A0A2U8VWR6-F1
#
_cell.length_a   1.000
_cell.length_b   1.000
_cell.length_c   1.000
_cell.angle_alpha   90.00
_cell.angle_beta   90.00
_cell.angle_gamma   90.00
#
_symmetry.space_group_name_H-M   'P 1'
#
loop_
_entity.id
_entity.type
_entity.pdbx_description
1 polymer ?
#
loop_
_entity_poly.entity_id
_entity_poly.type
_entity_poly.pdbx_seq_one_letter_code
_entity_poly.pdbx_strand_id
1 'polypeptide(L)'
;MRCTLSLRPDDDPRSYAVLDRTPRDLGEALDPTPAGVLLTGAEHGRDVVRLGALLAVHEAETGLTHGTLRIVPVLTTARGVLQAASFAEAGPRLAALGLDAAALDQVLGPAERAGARTMLALAAAAAGVPLVALVSDAAGALRGA
;
A
#
# COMPACT_ATOMS: atom_id res chain seq x y z
N MET A 1 -11.10 7.66 -4.07
CA MET A 1 -11.48 7.14 -2.73
C MET A 1 -10.33 7.37 -1.76
N ARG A 2 -10.57 7.64 -0.48
CA ARG A 2 -9.52 7.96 0.50
C ARG A 2 -9.61 7.09 1.75
N CYS A 3 -8.46 6.80 2.35
CA CYS A 3 -8.32 6.08 3.60
C CYS A 3 -7.46 6.89 4.55
N THR A 4 -7.89 7.04 5.79
CA THR A 4 -7.06 7.64 6.85
C THR A 4 -6.40 6.53 7.65
N LEU A 5 -5.06 6.56 7.74
CA LEU A 5 -4.31 5.60 8.57
C LEU A 5 -3.07 6.23 9.18
N SER A 6 -2.60 5.61 10.27
CA SER A 6 -1.29 5.83 10.87
C SER A 6 -0.38 4.69 10.48
N LEU A 7 0.83 4.98 9.99
CA LEU A 7 1.79 3.94 9.60
C LEU A 7 2.47 3.30 10.82
N ARG A 8 2.49 4.03 11.94
CA ARG A 8 2.98 3.58 13.25
C ARG A 8 1.93 3.90 14.31
N PRO A 9 1.94 3.19 15.45
CA PRO A 9 0.96 3.40 16.52
C PRO A 9 0.93 4.83 17.06
N ASP A 10 2.08 5.49 17.12
CA ASP A 10 2.24 6.86 17.67
C ASP A 10 2.17 7.96 16.60
N ASP A 11 1.98 7.61 15.32
CA ASP A 11 1.90 8.59 14.24
C ASP A 11 0.50 9.22 14.18
N ASP A 12 0.44 10.54 13.95
CA ASP A 12 -0.82 11.20 13.61
C ASP A 12 -1.42 10.59 12.34
N PRO A 13 -2.74 10.32 12.33
CA PRO A 13 -3.41 9.72 11.17
C PRO A 13 -3.35 10.64 9.95
N ARG A 14 -2.95 10.09 8.81
CA ARG A 14 -2.84 10.85 7.54
C ARG A 14 -3.78 10.30 6.48
N SER A 15 -4.21 11.17 5.57
CA SER A 15 -5.04 10.79 4.41
C SER A 15 -4.18 10.19 3.30
N TYR A 16 -4.58 9.02 2.80
CA TYR A 16 -4.01 8.34 1.65
C TYR A 16 -5.05 8.18 0.55
N ALA A 17 -4.66 8.39 -0.70
CA ALA A 17 -5.50 8.06 -1.86
C ALA A 17 -5.49 6.55 -2.09
N VAL A 18 -6.65 5.94 -2.31
CA VAL A 18 -6.76 4.51 -2.63
C VAL A 18 -6.77 4.36 -4.15
N LEU A 19 -5.77 3.67 -4.69
CA LEU A 19 -5.62 3.40 -6.12
C LEU A 19 -5.54 1.90 -6.37
N ASP A 20 -6.09 1.46 -7.49
CA ASP A 20 -5.82 0.12 -8.02
C ASP A 20 -4.54 0.11 -8.87
N ARG A 21 -4.19 -1.07 -9.42
CA ARG A 21 -2.95 -1.27 -10.21
C ARG A 21 -2.79 -0.38 -11.44
N THR A 22 -3.85 0.30 -11.91
CA THR A 22 -3.78 1.13 -13.13
C THR A 22 -4.65 2.38 -12.97
N PRO A 23 -4.14 3.43 -12.30
CA PRO A 23 -4.90 4.67 -12.20
C PRO A 23 -5.09 5.27 -13.59
N ARG A 24 -6.33 5.22 -14.10
CA ARG A 24 -6.74 5.89 -15.34
C ARG A 24 -6.71 7.42 -15.18
N ASP A 25 -6.87 7.90 -13.95
CA ASP A 25 -6.79 9.32 -13.62
C ASP A 25 -6.07 9.52 -12.27
N LEU A 26 -4.77 9.77 -12.34
CA LEU A 26 -3.94 9.98 -11.17
C LEU A 26 -4.16 11.38 -10.57
N GLY A 27 -4.46 12.38 -11.39
CA GLY A 27 -4.64 13.76 -10.96
C GLY A 27 -5.86 13.93 -10.07
N GLU A 28 -7.02 13.44 -10.51
CA GLU A 28 -8.26 13.51 -9.73
C GLU A 28 -8.14 12.77 -8.38
N ALA A 29 -7.45 11.63 -8.37
CA ALA A 29 -7.29 10.84 -7.15
C ALA A 29 -6.36 11.50 -6.12
N LEU A 30 -5.42 12.33 -6.58
CA LEU A 30 -4.43 13.02 -5.76
C LEU A 30 -4.88 14.43 -5.36
N ASP A 31 -6.04 14.92 -5.79
CA ASP A 31 -6.56 16.23 -5.39
C ASP A 31 -7.68 16.09 -4.33
N PRO A 32 -7.61 16.78 -3.16
CA PRO A 32 -6.48 17.54 -2.61
C PRO A 32 -5.28 16.67 -2.20
N THR A 33 -4.04 17.16 -2.31
CA THR A 33 -2.81 16.37 -2.12
C THR A 33 -2.82 15.48 -0.86
N PRO A 34 -2.83 14.14 -0.99
CA PRO A 34 -2.75 13.23 0.14
C PRO A 34 -1.31 13.10 0.65
N ALA A 35 -1.13 12.46 1.81
CA ALA A 35 0.21 12.10 2.30
C ALA A 35 0.86 10.95 1.50
N GLY A 36 0.06 10.23 0.71
CA GLY A 36 0.53 9.13 -0.12
C GLY A 36 -0.61 8.33 -0.74
N VAL A 37 -0.26 7.15 -1.24
CA VAL A 37 -1.16 6.24 -1.95
C VAL A 37 -1.18 4.86 -1.30
N LEU A 38 -2.38 4.33 -1.07
CA LEU A 38 -2.61 2.89 -0.87
C LEU A 38 -2.81 2.24 -2.24
N LEU A 39 -1.87 1.37 -2.63
CA LEU A 39 -1.93 0.64 -3.90
C LEU A 39 -2.56 -0.72 -3.68
N THR A 40 -3.86 -0.85 -3.96
CA THR A 40 -4.60 -2.09 -3.78
C THR A 40 -4.33 -3.08 -4.88
N GLY A 41 -4.34 -4.37 -4.50
CA GLY A 41 -4.05 -5.46 -5.41
C GLY A 41 -2.60 -5.49 -5.89
N ALA A 42 -1.67 -4.80 -5.22
CA ALA A 42 -0.25 -4.95 -5.50
C ALA A 42 0.17 -6.42 -5.34
N GLU A 43 0.94 -6.93 -6.31
CA GLU A 43 1.40 -8.31 -6.30
C GLU A 43 2.92 -8.42 -6.35
N HIS A 44 3.64 -7.32 -6.60
CA HIS A 44 5.10 -7.31 -6.66
C HIS A 44 5.66 -5.91 -6.37
N GLY A 45 6.89 -5.82 -5.86
CA GLY A 45 7.62 -4.55 -5.71
C GLY A 45 7.74 -3.70 -6.99
N ARG A 46 7.63 -4.32 -8.18
CA ARG A 46 7.60 -3.62 -9.46
C ARG A 46 6.35 -2.74 -9.63
N ASP A 47 5.24 -3.10 -9.00
CA ASP A 47 4.02 -2.28 -9.02
C ASP A 47 4.25 -0.95 -8.30
N VAL A 48 4.99 -0.98 -7.19
CA VAL A 48 5.41 0.21 -6.43
C VAL A 48 6.39 1.06 -7.24
N VAL A 49 7.37 0.43 -7.90
CA VAL A 49 8.33 1.16 -8.76
C VAL A 49 7.60 1.85 -9.92
N ARG A 50 6.67 1.15 -10.58
CA ARG A 50 5.87 1.69 -11.67
C ARG A 50 5.02 2.88 -11.21
N LEU A 51 4.30 2.73 -10.10
CA LEU A 51 3.52 3.83 -9.54
C LEU A 51 4.43 5.00 -9.11
N GLY A 52 5.59 4.71 -8.54
CA GLY A 52 6.57 5.73 -8.14
C GLY A 52 7.04 6.60 -9.30
N ALA A 53 7.20 6.04 -10.49
CA ALA A 53 7.50 6.80 -11.70
C ALA A 53 6.35 7.73 -12.11
N LEU A 54 5.10 7.26 -12.04
CA LEU A 54 3.92 8.09 -12.34
C LEU A 54 3.75 9.22 -11.33
N LEU A 55 3.96 8.93 -10.04
CA LEU A 55 3.91 9.95 -8.99
C LEU A 55 5.01 11.00 -9.15
N ALA A 56 6.21 10.61 -9.60
CA ALA A 56 7.29 11.56 -9.86
C ALA A 56 6.94 12.57 -10.95
N VAL A 57 6.24 12.13 -12.01
CA VAL A 57 5.73 13.02 -13.06
C VAL A 57 4.69 13.97 -12.49
N HIS A 58 3.71 13.45 -11.77
CA HIS A 58 2.65 14.27 -11.15
C HIS A 58 3.22 15.30 -10.15
N GLU A 59 4.19 14.91 -9.32
CA GLU A 59 4.86 15.82 -8.38
C GLU A 59 5.54 16.98 -9.13
N ALA A 60 6.20 16.69 -10.26
CA ALA A 60 6.83 17.73 -11.07
C ALA A 60 5.80 18.66 -11.72
N GLU A 61 4.68 18.13 -12.21
CA GLU A 61 3.59 18.90 -12.83
C GLU A 61 2.86 19.81 -11.82
N THR A 62 2.76 19.37 -10.57
CA THR A 62 2.05 20.09 -9.49
C THR A 62 2.96 20.92 -8.59
N GLY A 63 4.28 20.93 -8.84
CA GLY A 63 5.25 21.68 -8.05
C GLY A 63 5.53 21.08 -6.66
N LEU A 64 5.18 19.82 -6.44
CA LEU A 64 5.52 19.10 -5.22
C LEU A 64 6.99 18.69 -5.21
N THR A 65 7.56 18.58 -4.00
CA THR A 65 8.93 18.06 -3.85
C THR A 65 8.96 16.59 -4.24
N HIS A 66 9.99 16.17 -4.99
CA HIS A 66 10.14 14.79 -5.39
C HIS A 66 10.16 13.85 -4.17
N GLY A 67 9.32 12.82 -4.19
CA GLY A 67 9.25 11.83 -3.11
C GLY A 67 8.25 12.17 -2.00
N THR A 68 7.51 13.29 -2.13
CA THR A 68 6.45 13.69 -1.20
C THR A 68 5.38 12.59 -1.11
N LEU A 69 4.95 12.05 -2.26
CA LEU A 69 3.93 11.02 -2.32
C LEU A 69 4.55 9.64 -2.07
N ARG A 70 4.22 9.10 -0.90
CA ARG A 70 4.63 7.80 -0.39
C ARG A 70 3.69 6.69 -0.87
N ILE A 71 4.16 5.45 -0.95
CA ILE A 71 3.35 4.30 -1.42
C ILE A 71 3.27 3.22 -0.34
N VAL A 72 2.06 2.71 -0.10
CA VAL A 72 1.77 1.54 0.71
C VAL A 72 1.07 0.50 -0.18
N PRO A 73 1.77 -0.53 -0.70
CA PRO A 73 1.11 -1.64 -1.37
C PRO A 73 0.24 -2.41 -0.37
N VAL A 74 -1.01 -2.69 -0.76
CA VAL A 74 -1.97 -3.44 0.04
C VAL A 74 -2.13 -4.83 -0.56
N LEU A 75 -1.63 -5.84 0.17
CA LEU A 75 -1.65 -7.24 -0.24
C LEU A 75 -3.03 -7.84 0.07
N THR A 76 -3.69 -8.28 -0.99
CA THR A 76 -5.05 -8.86 -0.93
C THR A 76 -5.12 -10.28 -1.50
N THR A 77 -4.03 -10.79 -2.08
CA THR A 77 -4.00 -12.08 -2.78
C THR A 77 -2.85 -12.98 -2.30
N ALA A 78 -3.02 -14.31 -2.44
CA ALA A 78 -1.96 -15.27 -2.14
C ALA A 78 -0.69 -15.03 -2.99
N ARG A 79 -0.86 -14.59 -4.25
CA ARG A 79 0.26 -14.24 -5.12
C ARG A 79 1.07 -13.07 -4.57
N GLY A 80 0.41 -12.00 -4.11
CA GLY A 80 1.09 -10.87 -3.48
C GLY A 80 1.83 -11.25 -2.20
N VAL A 81 1.25 -12.15 -1.41
CA VAL A 81 1.89 -12.71 -0.20
C VAL A 81 3.17 -13.49 -0.56
N LEU A 82 3.13 -14.38 -1.55
CA LEU A 82 4.30 -15.16 -1.97
C LEU A 82 5.42 -14.29 -2.54
N GLN A 83 5.06 -13.17 -3.18
CA GLN A 83 6.01 -12.22 -3.77
C GLN A 83 6.43 -11.11 -2.80
N ALA A 84 6.04 -11.17 -1.52
CA ALA A 84 6.23 -10.07 -0.58
C ALA A 84 7.70 -9.67 -0.39
N ALA A 85 8.64 -10.62 -0.49
CA ALA A 85 10.07 -10.32 -0.40
C ALA A 85 10.54 -9.30 -1.47
N SER A 86 9.87 -9.26 -2.64
CA SER A 86 10.23 -8.34 -3.72
C SER A 86 10.02 -6.87 -3.38
N PHE A 87 9.23 -6.54 -2.35
CA PHE A 87 9.02 -5.16 -1.94
C PHE A 87 10.26 -4.55 -1.27
N ALA A 88 11.22 -5.34 -0.80
CA ALA A 88 12.51 -4.82 -0.31
C ALA A 88 13.28 -4.06 -1.41
N GLU A 89 13.02 -4.37 -2.68
CA GLU A 89 13.64 -3.74 -3.85
C GLU A 89 12.77 -2.61 -4.44
N ALA A 90 11.62 -2.28 -3.84
CA ALA A 90 10.67 -1.30 -4.37
C ALA A 90 11.17 0.16 -4.32
N GLY A 91 12.31 0.40 -3.67
CA GLY A 91 12.97 1.70 -3.61
C GLY A 91 12.38 2.63 -2.55
N PRO A 92 12.86 3.90 -2.53
CA PRO A 92 12.71 4.77 -1.38
C PRO A 92 11.28 5.24 -1.14
N ARG A 93 10.34 5.06 -2.07
CA ARG A 93 8.92 5.49 -1.94
C ARG A 93 8.07 4.54 -1.09
N LEU A 94 8.54 3.32 -0.85
CA LEU A 94 7.84 2.35 0.00
C LEU A 94 7.76 2.87 1.44
N ALA A 95 6.56 2.98 1.99
CA ALA A 95 6.33 3.53 3.33
C ALA A 95 5.95 2.48 4.37
N ALA A 96 5.22 1.45 3.94
CA ALA A 96 4.75 0.33 4.73
C ALA A 96 4.33 -0.81 3.80
N LEU A 97 4.16 -2.02 4.33
CA LEU A 97 3.37 -3.06 3.67
C LEU A 97 1.99 -3.09 4.32
N GLY A 98 0.93 -2.97 3.52
CA GLY A 98 -0.43 -3.12 3.98
C GLY A 98 -0.92 -4.54 3.77
N LEU A 99 -1.63 -5.11 4.74
CA LEU A 99 -2.42 -6.32 4.51
C LEU A 99 -3.90 -6.00 4.64
N ASP A 100 -4.72 -6.46 3.71
CA ASP A 100 -6.17 -6.44 3.89
C ASP A 100 -6.62 -7.78 4.47
N ALA A 101 -6.93 -7.80 5.76
CA ALA A 101 -7.33 -9.02 6.43
C ALA A 101 -8.64 -9.58 5.87
N ALA A 102 -9.62 -8.72 5.57
CA ALA A 102 -10.91 -9.14 5.07
C ALA A 102 -10.83 -9.73 3.65
N ALA A 103 -9.95 -9.17 2.80
CA ALA A 103 -9.72 -9.73 1.47
C ALA A 103 -8.97 -11.07 1.53
N LEU A 104 -7.96 -11.19 2.41
CA LEU A 104 -7.21 -12.44 2.58
C LEU A 104 -8.07 -13.56 3.19
N ASP A 105 -8.99 -13.23 4.09
CA ASP A 105 -9.96 -14.16 4.68
C ASP A 105 -10.87 -14.82 3.63
N GLN A 106 -11.11 -14.17 2.49
CA GLN A 106 -11.91 -14.74 1.40
C GLN A 106 -11.15 -15.76 0.55
N VAL A 107 -9.81 -15.76 0.58
CA VAL A 107 -8.98 -16.61 -0.30
C VAL A 107 -8.07 -17.57 0.45
N LEU A 108 -7.89 -17.39 1.76
CA LEU A 108 -7.00 -18.20 2.59
C LEU A 108 -7.74 -18.82 3.79
N GLY A 109 -7.38 -20.07 4.12
CA GLY A 109 -7.80 -20.71 5.35
C GLY A 109 -7.10 -20.14 6.60
N PRO A 110 -7.54 -20.49 7.82
CA PRO A 110 -6.98 -19.95 9.06
C PRO A 110 -5.46 -20.18 9.23
N ALA A 111 -4.95 -21.34 8.84
CA ALA A 111 -3.53 -21.67 8.97
C ALA A 111 -2.69 -20.89 7.94
N GLU A 112 -3.18 -20.82 6.70
CA GLU A 112 -2.55 -20.07 5.61
C GLU A 112 -2.47 -18.57 5.93
N ARG A 113 -3.48 -18.02 6.60
CA ARG A 113 -3.48 -16.62 7.05
C ARG A 113 -2.42 -16.34 8.11
N ALA A 114 -2.23 -17.22 9.07
CA ALA A 114 -1.14 -17.09 10.05
C ALA A 114 0.23 -17.12 9.36
N GLY A 115 0.40 -18.02 8.37
CA GLY A 115 1.58 -18.08 7.53
C GLY A 115 1.79 -16.80 6.70
N ALA A 116 0.73 -16.29 6.08
CA ALA A 116 0.75 -15.05 5.31
C ALA A 116 1.17 -13.85 6.17
N ARG A 117 0.58 -13.67 7.36
CA ARG A 117 0.96 -12.60 8.28
C ARG A 117 2.43 -12.68 8.67
N THR A 118 2.94 -13.89 8.92
CA THR A 118 4.36 -14.09 9.26
C THR A 118 5.26 -13.70 8.09
N MET A 119 4.97 -14.17 6.88
CA MET A 119 5.74 -13.82 5.68
C MET A 119 5.73 -12.31 5.40
N LEU A 120 4.56 -11.67 5.52
CA LEU A 120 4.43 -10.23 5.33
C LEU A 120 5.19 -9.43 6.39
N ALA A 121 5.19 -9.88 7.66
CA ALA A 121 5.96 -9.23 8.72
C ALA A 121 7.47 -9.31 8.47
N LEU A 122 7.96 -10.49 8.05
CA LEU A 122 9.37 -10.67 7.68
C LEU A 122 9.75 -9.83 6.45
N ALA A 123 8.89 -9.78 5.43
CA ALA A 123 9.11 -8.95 4.25
C ALA A 123 9.15 -7.45 4.59
N ALA A 124 8.24 -6.98 5.44
CA ALA A 124 8.21 -5.59 5.91
C ALA A 124 9.50 -5.24 6.66
N ALA A 125 9.93 -6.11 7.58
CA ALA A 125 11.18 -5.96 8.31
C ALA A 125 12.40 -5.94 7.38
N ALA A 126 12.47 -6.84 6.40
CA ALA A 126 13.55 -6.86 5.41
C ALA A 126 13.60 -5.59 4.54
N ALA A 127 12.42 -5.01 4.25
CA ALA A 127 12.31 -3.74 3.54
C ALA A 127 12.52 -2.50 4.45
N GLY A 128 12.67 -2.69 5.77
CA GLY A 128 12.85 -1.60 6.74
C GLY A 128 11.60 -0.74 6.96
N VAL A 129 10.41 -1.27 6.69
CA VAL A 129 9.13 -0.56 6.79
C VAL A 129 8.16 -1.28 7.73
N PRO A 130 7.18 -0.58 8.34
CA PRO A 130 6.17 -1.24 9.16
C PRO A 130 5.22 -2.10 8.31
N LEU A 131 4.65 -3.12 8.95
CA LEU A 131 3.49 -3.85 8.47
C LEU A 131 2.23 -3.22 9.08
N VAL A 132 1.28 -2.80 8.25
CA VAL A 132 0.01 -2.19 8.70
C VAL A 132 -1.16 -3.07 8.33
N ALA A 133 -2.07 -3.27 9.27
CA ALA A 133 -3.31 -3.97 9.03
C ALA A 133 -4.36 -2.99 8.51
N LEU A 134 -5.04 -3.39 7.44
CA LEU A 134 -6.15 -2.67 6.84
C LEU A 134 -7.34 -3.62 6.78
N VAL A 135 -8.53 -3.04 6.88
CA VAL A 135 -9.79 -3.77 6.68
C VAL A 135 -10.58 -3.05 5.61
N SER A 136 -10.93 -3.76 4.54
CA SER A 136 -11.96 -3.29 3.61
C SER A 136 -13.36 -3.50 4.23
N ASP A 137 -14.22 -2.50 4.13
CA ASP A 137 -15.64 -2.66 4.42
C ASP A 137 -16.40 -3.28 3.22
N ALA A 138 -17.69 -3.57 3.43
CA ALA A 138 -18.55 -4.17 2.39
C ALA A 138 -18.71 -3.28 1.14
N ALA A 139 -18.39 -1.98 1.24
CA ALA A 139 -18.38 -1.04 0.11
C ALA A 139 -17.00 -0.94 -0.56
N GLY A 140 -16.01 -1.74 -0.10
CA GLY A 140 -14.64 -1.73 -0.59
C GLY A 140 -13.77 -0.62 -0.02
N ALA A 141 -14.23 0.09 1.02
CA ALA A 141 -13.46 1.15 1.65
C ALA A 141 -12.43 0.59 2.61
N LEU A 142 -11.16 0.91 2.38
CA LEU A 142 -10.08 0.58 3.30
C LEU A 142 -10.13 1.49 4.52
N ARG A 143 -9.94 0.91 5.70
CA ARG A 143 -9.72 1.59 6.98
C ARG A 143 -8.49 1.00 7.66
N GLY A 144 -7.76 1.85 8.39
CA GLY A 144 -6.77 1.38 9.37
C GLY A 144 -7.45 0.48 10.41
N ALA A 145 -6.84 -0.68 10.68
CA ALA A 145 -7.31 -1.64 11.66
C ALA A 145 -6.62 -1.46 13.02
#